data_AF-A0A250XJM3-F1
#
_entry.id   AF-A0A250XJM3-F1
#
_cell.length_a   1.000
_cell.length_b   1.000
_cell.length_c   1.000
_cell.angle_alpha   90.00
_cell.angle_beta   90.00
_cell.angle_gamma   90.00
#
_symmetry.space_group_name_H-M   'P 1'
#
loop_
_entity.id
_entity.type
_entity.pdbx_description
1 polymer ?
#
loop_
_entity_poly.entity_id
_entity_poly.type
_entity_poly.pdbx_seq_one_letter_code
_entity_poly.pdbx_strand_id
1 'polypeptide(L)'
;MSHNGDPGAQVPHVEVQESGGEISMSIEETNRLRISLGLKPLNMEAPQKQSAVDVKKQEQARKEAEQERLAADLRARIEAHKSARQQQSFLAVKGLGEADEDDDMASWVERSRRMAEEQRQKQKQQGGGGTKKTSTSQGRDDDEDEDDGEGYGSKDLAGLKVRHVGMDDLSRGDEVVLTLADRGILDEKGNLQEDEDELENVRIAEERKRKKAREAAAPKAKPLWEEDGKRRGILDKYDEEDDQVMKLDQLNVHDADLRREETRRRLEAAGKILDSADTGGSSTALKIAGDYLTSEEQVR
;
A
#
# COMPACT_ATOMS: atom_id res chain seq x y z
N MET A 1 -9.75 55.13 78.33
CA MET A 1 -9.63 54.18 77.20
C MET A 1 -10.05 54.91 75.95
N SER A 2 -9.09 55.46 75.23
CA SER A 2 -9.29 56.15 73.96
C SER A 2 -9.84 55.20 72.92
N HIS A 3 -10.97 55.53 72.30
CA HIS A 3 -11.35 55.00 71.01
C HIS A 3 -11.34 56.18 70.04
N ASN A 4 -10.26 56.28 69.28
CA ASN A 4 -10.16 57.16 68.12
C ASN A 4 -11.23 56.74 67.11
N GLY A 5 -12.27 57.57 66.94
CA GLY A 5 -13.14 57.50 65.79
C GLY A 5 -12.39 58.05 64.58
N ASP A 6 -12.15 57.18 63.60
CA ASP A 6 -11.54 57.51 62.32
C ASP A 6 -12.40 58.54 61.55
N PRO A 7 -11.88 59.74 61.21
CA PRO A 7 -12.62 60.73 60.44
C PRO A 7 -12.34 60.53 58.95
N GLY A 8 -13.20 59.82 58.21
CA GLY A 8 -13.05 59.88 56.75
C GLY A 8 -13.77 58.89 55.84
N ALA A 9 -14.57 57.94 56.32
CA ALA A 9 -15.40 57.15 55.42
C ALA A 9 -16.76 57.82 55.24
N GLN A 10 -16.85 58.77 54.29
CA GLN A 10 -18.14 59.23 53.80
C GLN A 10 -18.87 58.02 53.21
N VAL A 11 -19.87 57.51 53.93
CA VAL A 11 -20.76 56.49 53.38
C VAL A 11 -21.41 57.09 52.13
N PRO A 12 -21.25 56.45 50.94
CA PRO A 12 -21.84 56.99 49.72
C PRO A 12 -23.35 57.09 49.93
N HIS A 13 -23.92 58.28 49.68
CA HIS A 13 -25.36 58.46 49.69
C HIS A 13 -25.94 57.71 48.49
N VAL A 14 -26.85 56.80 48.76
CA VAL A 14 -27.48 55.93 47.79
C VAL A 14 -28.97 56.24 47.79
N GLU A 15 -29.52 56.63 46.65
CA GLU A 15 -30.97 56.72 46.50
C GLU A 15 -31.52 55.31 46.26
N VAL A 16 -32.51 54.95 47.06
CA VAL A 16 -33.17 53.64 47.02
C VAL A 16 -34.67 53.87 46.93
N GLN A 17 -35.32 53.07 46.09
CA GLN A 17 -36.77 53.05 45.97
C GLN A 17 -37.30 51.81 46.67
N GLU A 18 -38.10 52.02 47.72
CA GLU A 18 -38.77 50.95 48.46
C GLU A 18 -40.21 50.78 47.95
N SER A 19 -40.51 49.62 47.38
CA SER A 19 -41.87 49.25 46.97
C SER A 19 -42.14 47.81 47.39
N GLY A 20 -43.18 47.59 48.20
CA GLY A 20 -43.63 46.24 48.55
C GLY A 20 -42.64 45.37 49.34
N GLY A 21 -41.65 45.96 50.03
CA GLY A 21 -40.60 45.22 50.74
C GLY A 21 -39.36 44.91 49.89
N GLU A 22 -39.33 45.36 48.63
CA GLU A 22 -38.16 45.29 47.77
C GLU A 22 -37.46 46.66 47.72
N ILE A 23 -36.16 46.65 48.03
CA ILE A 23 -35.28 47.82 47.93
C ILE A 23 -34.61 47.77 46.56
N SER A 24 -35.00 48.66 45.65
CA SER A 24 -34.47 48.73 44.30
C SER A 24 -33.59 49.97 44.12
N MET A 25 -32.54 49.84 43.31
CA MET A 25 -31.59 50.90 42.97
C MET A 25 -31.48 51.04 41.46
N SER A 26 -31.17 52.24 40.97
CA SER A 26 -30.83 52.41 39.55
C SER A 26 -29.55 51.64 39.19
N ILE A 27 -29.39 51.29 37.91
CA ILE A 27 -28.21 50.56 37.42
C ILE A 27 -26.96 51.44 37.59
N GLU A 28 -27.10 52.76 37.41
CA GLU A 28 -26.07 53.77 37.60
C GLU A 28 -25.59 53.83 39.06
N GLU A 29 -26.52 53.81 40.02
CA GLU A 29 -26.18 53.82 41.45
C GLU A 29 -25.57 52.49 41.89
N THR A 30 -26.09 51.38 41.37
CA THR A 30 -25.51 50.06 41.57
C THR A 30 -24.08 50.01 41.05
N ASN A 31 -23.81 50.64 39.90
CA ASN A 31 -22.46 50.75 39.32
C ASN A 31 -21.53 51.62 40.15
N ARG A 32 -22.01 52.75 40.70
CA ARG A 32 -21.22 53.58 41.64
C ARG A 32 -20.84 52.80 42.89
N LEU A 33 -21.78 52.08 43.48
CA LEU A 33 -21.49 51.20 44.62
C LEU A 33 -20.50 50.11 44.26
N ARG A 34 -20.69 49.47 43.11
CA ARG A 34 -19.82 48.40 42.61
C ARG A 34 -18.38 48.89 42.45
N ILE A 35 -18.17 50.07 41.88
CA ILE A 35 -16.85 50.70 41.76
C ILE A 35 -16.25 51.04 43.14
N SER A 36 -17.05 51.60 44.06
CA SER A 36 -16.58 51.90 45.42
C SER A 36 -16.16 50.65 46.21
N LEU A 37 -16.77 49.49 45.88
CA LEU A 37 -16.43 48.18 46.43
C LEU A 37 -15.33 47.45 45.64
N GLY A 38 -14.73 48.09 44.64
CA GLY A 38 -13.67 47.50 43.80
C GLY A 38 -14.15 46.41 42.84
N LEU A 39 -15.47 46.32 42.61
CA LEU A 39 -16.11 45.36 41.72
C LEU A 39 -16.30 45.99 40.32
N LYS A 40 -16.20 45.16 39.27
CA LYS A 40 -16.36 45.58 37.86
C LYS A 40 -17.79 46.07 37.59
N PRO A 41 -18.05 47.26 37.02
CA PRO A 41 -19.42 47.77 36.80
C PRO A 41 -20.26 46.84 35.90
N LEU A 42 -21.58 46.88 36.10
CA LEU A 42 -22.56 46.21 35.25
C LEU A 42 -22.60 46.89 33.88
N ASN A 43 -22.66 46.08 32.82
CA ASN A 43 -22.81 46.59 31.46
C ASN A 43 -24.22 47.16 31.27
N MET A 44 -24.29 48.41 30.81
CA MET A 44 -25.56 49.11 30.52
C MET A 44 -26.13 48.75 29.15
N GLU A 45 -25.37 48.02 28.34
CA GLU A 45 -25.82 47.47 27.07
C GLU A 45 -26.54 46.15 27.33
N ALA A 46 -27.77 46.03 26.84
CA ALA A 46 -28.47 44.75 26.79
C ALA A 46 -27.52 43.70 26.17
N PRO A 47 -27.45 42.46 26.70
CA PRO A 47 -26.54 41.46 26.18
C PRO A 47 -26.80 41.32 24.68
N GLN A 48 -25.87 41.79 23.86
CA GLN A 48 -25.84 41.54 22.44
C GLN A 48 -25.78 40.02 22.32
N LYS A 49 -26.92 39.37 22.10
CA LYS A 49 -26.98 37.95 21.78
C LYS A 49 -26.24 37.81 20.47
N GLN A 50 -24.94 37.51 20.55
CA GLN A 50 -24.17 37.06 19.40
C GLN A 50 -24.96 35.92 18.80
N SER A 51 -25.35 36.06 17.53
CA SER A 51 -26.16 35.05 16.90
C SER A 51 -25.36 33.76 16.88
N ALA A 52 -26.03 32.60 16.98
CA ALA A 52 -25.35 31.31 16.89
C ALA A 52 -24.54 31.16 15.58
N VAL A 53 -24.82 31.99 14.58
CA VAL A 53 -24.11 32.08 13.30
C VAL A 53 -22.75 32.78 13.46
N ASP A 54 -22.66 33.84 14.27
CA ASP A 54 -21.41 34.59 14.50
C ASP A 54 -20.39 33.74 15.28
N VAL A 55 -20.86 32.99 16.28
CA VAL A 55 -20.01 32.08 17.06
C VAL A 55 -19.45 30.95 16.18
N LYS A 56 -20.28 30.35 15.31
CA LYS A 56 -19.84 29.32 14.36
C LYS A 56 -18.84 29.86 13.35
N LYS A 57 -19.04 31.08 12.84
CA LYS A 57 -18.11 31.72 11.90
C LYS A 57 -16.76 32.02 12.55
N GLN A 58 -16.77 32.46 13.82
CA GLN A 58 -15.53 32.70 14.57
C GLN A 58 -14.78 31.38 14.88
N GLU A 59 -15.51 30.30 15.15
CA GLU A 59 -14.92 28.97 15.36
C GLU A 59 -14.30 28.40 14.08
N GLN A 60 -14.98 28.56 12.94
CA GLN A 60 -14.45 28.17 11.62
C GLN A 60 -13.19 28.95 11.26
N ALA A 61 -13.19 30.28 11.42
CA ALA A 61 -12.02 31.11 11.16
C ALA A 61 -10.82 30.74 12.07
N ARG A 62 -11.08 30.32 13.31
CA ARG A 62 -10.01 29.81 14.20
C ARG A 62 -9.45 28.47 13.72
N LYS A 63 -10.30 27.54 13.28
CA LYS A 63 -9.88 26.25 12.72
C LYS A 63 -9.11 26.41 11.42
N GLU A 64 -9.54 27.31 10.54
CA GLU A 64 -8.84 27.62 9.30
C GLU A 64 -7.47 28.24 9.58
N ALA A 65 -7.37 29.21 10.50
CA ALA A 65 -6.09 29.78 10.90
C ALA A 65 -5.14 28.75 11.56
N GLU A 66 -5.69 27.78 12.31
CA GLU A 66 -4.91 26.68 12.86
C GLU A 66 -4.41 25.73 11.77
N GLN A 67 -5.27 25.38 10.80
CA GLN A 67 -4.88 24.56 9.65
C GLN A 67 -3.84 25.26 8.77
N GLU A 68 -3.96 26.57 8.53
CA GLU A 68 -2.95 27.35 7.80
C GLU A 68 -1.61 27.37 8.53
N ARG A 69 -1.62 27.49 9.87
CA ARG A 69 -0.39 27.40 10.68
C ARG A 69 0.26 26.02 10.61
N LEU A 70 -0.54 24.96 10.71
CA LEU A 70 -0.05 23.58 10.57
C LEU A 70 0.50 23.33 9.15
N ALA A 71 -0.19 23.81 8.12
CA ALA A 71 0.26 23.71 6.74
C ALA A 71 1.56 24.50 6.50
N ALA A 72 1.69 25.69 7.08
CA ALA A 72 2.91 26.49 7.00
C ALA A 72 4.10 25.80 7.71
N ASP A 73 3.88 25.20 8.89
CA ASP A 73 4.91 24.44 9.60
C ASP A 73 5.35 23.20 8.80
N LEU A 74 4.39 22.45 8.23
CA LEU A 74 4.70 21.32 7.35
C LEU A 74 5.51 21.74 6.12
N ARG A 75 5.14 22.85 5.47
CA ARG A 75 5.90 23.40 4.33
C ARG A 75 7.32 23.78 4.74
N ALA A 76 7.49 24.41 5.90
CA ALA A 76 8.82 24.76 6.42
C ALA A 76 9.66 23.51 6.71
N ARG A 77 9.07 22.45 7.27
CA ARG A 77 9.75 21.15 7.48
C ARG A 77 10.17 20.49 6.18
N ILE A 78 9.30 20.50 5.16
CA ILE A 78 9.62 19.95 3.83
C ILE A 78 10.75 20.73 3.18
N GLU A 79 10.73 22.06 3.24
CA GLU A 79 11.79 22.89 2.67
C GLU A 79 13.13 22.67 3.39
N ALA A 80 13.13 22.55 4.73
CA ALA A 80 14.33 22.23 5.50
C ALA A 80 14.92 20.86 5.11
N HIS A 81 14.05 19.84 4.93
CA HIS A 81 14.49 18.52 4.51
C HIS A 81 15.00 18.53 3.05
N LYS A 82 14.37 19.31 2.17
CA LYS A 82 14.80 19.50 0.79
C LYS A 82 16.15 20.20 0.71
N SER A 83 16.35 21.28 1.48
CA SER A 83 17.63 21.99 1.54
C SER A 83 18.74 21.12 2.13
N ALA A 84 18.43 20.28 3.13
CA ALA A 84 19.39 19.33 3.69
C ALA A 84 19.79 18.25 2.65
N ARG A 85 18.83 17.70 1.91
CA ARG A 85 19.10 16.77 0.80
C ARG A 85 19.95 17.43 -0.29
N GLN A 86 19.68 18.69 -0.63
CA GLN A 86 20.48 19.44 -1.59
C GLN A 86 21.91 19.63 -1.09
N GLN A 87 22.10 20.05 0.16
CA GLN A 87 23.43 20.15 0.78
C GLN A 87 24.19 18.82 0.74
N GLN A 88 23.51 17.71 1.05
CA GLN A 88 24.10 16.36 0.94
C GLN A 88 24.44 15.97 -0.50
N SER A 89 23.63 16.37 -1.48
CA SER A 89 23.93 16.10 -2.89
C SER A 89 25.20 16.82 -3.36
N PHE A 90 25.49 18.02 -2.84
CA PHE A 90 26.76 18.72 -3.12
C PHE A 90 27.97 18.04 -2.46
N LEU A 91 27.79 17.35 -1.33
CA LEU A 91 28.84 16.58 -0.67
C LEU A 91 29.08 15.21 -1.34
N ALA A 92 28.08 14.67 -2.03
CA ALA A 92 28.19 13.43 -2.79
C ALA A 92 28.97 13.61 -4.11
N VAL A 93 29.04 14.84 -4.63
CA VAL A 93 29.91 15.16 -5.76
C VAL A 93 31.34 15.26 -5.24
N LYS A 94 32.24 14.48 -5.85
CA LYS A 94 33.70 14.53 -5.65
C LYS A 94 34.15 15.99 -5.59
N GLY A 95 34.69 16.40 -4.45
CA GLY A 95 34.98 17.82 -4.18
C GLY A 95 35.91 18.41 -5.23
N LEU A 96 35.79 19.70 -5.56
CA LEU A 96 36.65 20.35 -6.58
C LEU A 96 38.17 20.25 -6.27
N GLY A 97 38.55 19.96 -5.02
CA GLY A 97 39.95 19.71 -4.62
C GLY A 97 40.39 18.24 -4.70
N GLU A 98 39.47 17.33 -5.01
CA GLU A 98 39.76 15.93 -5.34
C GLU A 98 39.78 15.75 -6.87
N ALA A 99 39.81 16.83 -7.65
CA ALA A 99 40.15 16.80 -9.06
C ALA A 99 41.58 16.26 -9.21
N ASP A 100 41.65 14.93 -9.20
CA ASP A 100 42.63 14.04 -9.77
C ASP A 100 43.98 14.72 -10.07
N GLU A 101 44.92 14.59 -9.13
CA GLU A 101 46.37 14.58 -9.37
C GLU A 101 46.76 13.31 -10.19
N ASP A 102 45.88 12.90 -11.10
CA ASP A 102 45.72 11.56 -11.66
C ASP A 102 45.84 11.61 -13.21
N ASP A 103 46.48 12.67 -13.72
CA ASP A 103 46.90 12.82 -15.12
C ASP A 103 48.24 12.10 -15.43
N ASP A 104 48.79 11.33 -14.48
CA ASP A 104 49.99 10.53 -14.69
C ASP A 104 49.65 9.17 -15.32
N MET A 105 49.98 8.98 -16.61
CA MET A 105 49.82 7.71 -17.34
C MET A 105 50.37 6.48 -16.59
N ALA A 106 51.37 6.67 -15.73
CA ALA A 106 51.95 5.61 -14.91
C ALA A 106 50.96 5.03 -13.88
N SER A 107 50.18 5.88 -13.19
CA SER A 107 49.20 5.44 -12.19
C SER A 107 48.02 4.71 -12.84
N TRP A 108 47.68 5.08 -14.08
CA TRP A 108 46.68 4.39 -14.89
C TRP A 108 47.15 3.00 -15.32
N VAL A 109 48.40 2.87 -15.80
CA VAL A 109 48.97 1.57 -16.18
C VAL A 109 49.06 0.61 -14.98
N GLU A 110 49.43 1.11 -13.80
CA GLU A 110 49.51 0.30 -12.58
C GLU A 110 48.12 -0.16 -12.12
N ARG A 111 47.11 0.72 -12.12
CA ARG A 111 45.70 0.35 -11.86
C ARG A 111 45.17 -0.66 -12.86
N SER A 112 45.46 -0.48 -14.16
CA SER A 112 45.04 -1.39 -15.22
C SER A 112 45.62 -2.79 -15.02
N ARG A 113 46.91 -2.89 -14.68
CA ARG A 113 47.54 -4.18 -14.35
C ARG A 113 46.93 -4.82 -13.11
N ARG A 114 46.66 -4.04 -12.05
CA ARG A 114 46.02 -4.53 -10.82
C ARG A 114 44.61 -5.08 -11.09
N MET A 115 43.80 -4.35 -11.87
CA MET A 115 42.45 -4.77 -12.26
C MET A 115 42.49 -6.04 -13.11
N ALA A 116 43.42 -6.14 -14.07
CA ALA A 116 43.59 -7.34 -14.89
C ALA A 116 44.00 -8.56 -14.05
N GLU A 117 44.85 -8.37 -13.04
CA GLU A 117 45.25 -9.44 -12.13
C GLU A 117 44.11 -9.88 -11.22
N GLU A 118 43.32 -8.95 -10.68
CA GLU A 118 42.15 -9.24 -9.86
C GLU A 118 41.06 -9.95 -10.66
N GLN A 119 40.80 -9.51 -11.90
CA GLN A 119 39.87 -10.20 -12.81
C GLN A 119 40.37 -11.61 -13.15
N ARG A 120 41.67 -11.78 -13.37
CA ARG A 120 42.24 -13.12 -13.60
C ARG A 120 42.12 -14.00 -12.35
N GLN A 121 42.24 -13.45 -11.15
CA GLN A 121 42.04 -14.19 -9.91
C GLN A 121 40.56 -14.55 -9.72
N LYS A 122 39.62 -13.63 -9.95
CA LYS A 122 38.18 -13.90 -9.90
C LYS A 122 37.74 -14.93 -10.95
N GLN A 123 38.24 -14.83 -12.18
CA GLN A 123 38.01 -15.84 -13.22
C GLN A 123 38.64 -17.19 -12.89
N LYS A 124 39.75 -17.24 -12.16
CA LYS A 124 40.32 -18.51 -11.67
C LYS A 124 39.52 -19.10 -10.51
N GLN A 125 38.97 -18.25 -9.63
CA GLN A 125 38.09 -18.66 -8.53
C GLN A 125 36.73 -19.15 -9.04
N GLN A 126 36.16 -18.49 -10.06
CA GLN A 126 34.88 -18.87 -10.66
C GLN A 126 35.03 -19.96 -11.75
N GLY A 127 36.14 -19.97 -12.48
CA GLY A 127 36.42 -20.90 -13.59
C GLY A 127 36.99 -22.25 -13.17
N GLY A 128 37.10 -22.53 -11.86
CA GLY A 128 37.50 -23.84 -11.33
C GLY A 128 36.47 -24.97 -11.51
N GLY A 129 35.33 -24.71 -12.18
CA GLY A 129 34.22 -25.65 -12.31
C GLY A 129 33.58 -25.75 -13.69
N GLY A 130 34.26 -25.41 -14.79
CA GLY A 130 33.62 -25.44 -16.11
C GLY A 130 34.58 -25.67 -17.28
N THR A 131 34.65 -26.91 -17.75
CA THR A 131 35.26 -27.26 -19.03
C THR A 131 34.52 -26.57 -20.17
N LYS A 132 35.14 -25.51 -20.66
CA LYS A 132 34.89 -24.78 -21.91
C LYS A 132 34.56 -25.73 -23.08
N LYS A 133 33.30 -25.78 -23.50
CA LYS A 133 32.89 -26.18 -24.85
C LYS A 133 32.54 -24.92 -25.64
N THR A 134 33.42 -24.55 -26.55
CA THR A 134 33.16 -23.53 -27.58
C THR A 134 32.78 -24.25 -28.86
N SER A 135 31.59 -24.00 -29.39
CA SER A 135 31.31 -24.17 -30.83
C SER A 135 30.12 -23.32 -31.22
N THR A 136 30.43 -22.11 -31.69
CA THR A 136 29.91 -21.48 -32.92
C THR A 136 28.43 -21.63 -33.27
N SER A 137 27.68 -20.53 -33.09
CA SER A 137 26.73 -19.93 -34.06
C SER A 137 26.30 -18.57 -33.49
N GLN A 138 26.95 -17.46 -33.85
CA GLN A 138 26.59 -16.58 -34.97
C GLN A 138 25.27 -15.79 -34.73
N GLY A 139 25.43 -14.52 -34.34
CA GLY A 139 24.58 -13.43 -34.80
C GLY A 139 23.59 -12.84 -33.79
N ARG A 140 24.06 -11.89 -32.98
CA ARG A 140 23.46 -10.57 -32.69
C ARG A 140 24.20 -9.96 -31.51
N ASP A 141 25.04 -8.97 -31.79
CA ASP A 141 25.49 -8.00 -30.79
C ASP A 141 24.30 -7.05 -30.59
N ASP A 142 23.38 -7.43 -29.71
CA ASP A 142 22.53 -6.48 -29.01
C ASP A 142 23.25 -6.23 -27.68
N ASP A 143 23.79 -5.02 -27.52
CA ASP A 143 24.19 -4.47 -26.23
C ASP A 143 22.92 -4.21 -25.40
N GLU A 144 22.19 -5.27 -25.05
CA GLU A 144 21.26 -5.24 -23.93
C GLU A 144 22.07 -5.68 -22.72
N ASP A 145 22.27 -4.74 -21.79
CA ASP A 145 22.69 -5.03 -20.43
C ASP A 145 21.78 -6.17 -19.92
N GLU A 146 22.29 -7.42 -19.95
CA GLU A 146 21.69 -8.55 -19.26
C GLU A 146 21.75 -8.17 -17.77
N ASP A 147 20.71 -7.48 -17.31
CA ASP A 147 20.42 -7.30 -15.91
C ASP A 147 20.24 -8.73 -15.37
N ASP A 148 21.32 -9.28 -14.80
CA ASP A 148 21.39 -10.55 -14.09
C ASP A 148 20.51 -10.53 -12.81
N GLY A 149 19.46 -9.72 -12.79
CA GLY A 149 18.41 -9.78 -11.80
C GLY A 149 17.81 -11.17 -11.87
N GLU A 150 17.89 -11.89 -10.74
CA GLU A 150 17.18 -13.15 -10.53
C GLU A 150 15.71 -12.92 -10.91
N GLY A 151 15.33 -13.33 -12.12
CA GLY A 151 14.01 -13.04 -12.66
C GLY A 151 12.93 -13.62 -11.75
N TYR A 152 11.84 -12.88 -11.58
CA TYR A 152 10.72 -13.28 -10.73
C TYR A 152 10.29 -14.71 -11.02
N GLY A 153 10.39 -15.55 -10.00
CA GLY A 153 10.11 -16.97 -10.07
C GLY A 153 8.76 -17.35 -9.48
N SER A 154 8.47 -18.65 -9.54
CA SER A 154 7.31 -19.27 -8.89
C SER A 154 7.27 -18.96 -7.38
N LYS A 155 8.43 -18.84 -6.74
CA LYS A 155 8.58 -18.53 -5.31
C LYS A 155 8.10 -17.12 -4.94
N ASP A 156 8.30 -16.14 -5.81
CA ASP A 156 7.96 -14.74 -5.52
C ASP A 156 6.46 -14.48 -5.65
N LEU A 157 5.75 -15.36 -6.36
CA LEU A 157 4.30 -15.33 -6.49
C LEU A 157 3.59 -16.05 -5.33
N ALA A 158 4.33 -16.80 -4.50
CA ALA A 158 3.76 -17.53 -3.39
C ALA A 158 3.14 -16.57 -2.35
N GLY A 159 1.90 -16.84 -1.95
CA GLY A 159 1.17 -16.04 -0.97
C GLY A 159 0.31 -14.92 -1.56
N LEU A 160 0.48 -14.55 -2.84
CA LEU A 160 -0.42 -13.58 -3.49
C LEU A 160 -1.86 -14.13 -3.56
N LYS A 161 -2.82 -13.22 -3.40
CA LYS A 161 -4.25 -13.53 -3.51
C LYS A 161 -4.67 -13.46 -4.97
N VAL A 162 -5.47 -14.41 -5.42
CA VAL A 162 -6.10 -14.46 -6.73
C VAL A 162 -7.59 -14.19 -6.57
N ARG A 163 -8.07 -13.10 -7.15
CA ARG A 163 -9.44 -12.63 -7.16
C ARG A 163 -10.25 -13.26 -8.28
N HIS A 164 -11.53 -13.53 -8.02
CA HIS A 164 -12.52 -14.02 -9.00
C HIS A 164 -12.21 -15.38 -9.62
N VAL A 165 -11.26 -16.14 -9.10
CA VAL A 165 -10.98 -17.49 -9.57
C VAL A 165 -11.43 -18.45 -8.48
N GLY A 166 -12.56 -19.12 -8.70
CA GLY A 166 -13.01 -20.21 -7.83
C GLY A 166 -12.29 -21.52 -8.16
N MET A 167 -12.33 -22.49 -7.24
CA MET A 167 -11.86 -23.86 -7.51
C MET A 167 -12.58 -24.48 -8.72
N ASP A 168 -13.83 -24.09 -8.95
CA ASP A 168 -14.68 -24.59 -10.03
C ASP A 168 -14.38 -23.94 -11.39
N ASP A 169 -13.74 -22.76 -11.41
CA ASP A 169 -13.43 -22.02 -12.64
C ASP A 169 -12.13 -22.51 -13.30
N LEU A 170 -11.30 -23.28 -12.58
CA LEU A 170 -10.04 -23.85 -13.07
C LEU A 170 -10.14 -25.36 -13.18
N SER A 171 -10.13 -25.88 -14.41
CA SER A 171 -10.02 -27.33 -14.62
C SER A 171 -8.55 -27.76 -14.65
N ARG A 172 -8.29 -29.01 -14.24
CA ARG A 172 -6.93 -29.55 -14.18
C ARG A 172 -6.34 -29.64 -15.59
N GLY A 173 -5.31 -28.84 -15.86
CA GLY A 173 -4.65 -28.77 -17.16
C GLY A 173 -4.86 -27.46 -17.91
N ASP A 174 -5.74 -26.59 -17.41
CA ASP A 174 -5.92 -25.25 -17.96
C ASP A 174 -4.78 -24.33 -17.51
N GLU A 175 -4.08 -23.75 -18.49
CA GLU A 175 -3.11 -22.68 -18.25
C GLU A 175 -3.83 -21.33 -18.36
N VAL A 176 -3.79 -20.56 -17.28
CA VAL A 176 -4.55 -19.32 -17.14
C VAL A 176 -3.61 -18.18 -16.81
N VAL A 177 -3.58 -17.17 -17.68
CA VAL A 177 -2.77 -15.96 -17.45
C VAL A 177 -3.47 -15.07 -16.43
N LEU A 178 -2.76 -14.76 -15.36
CA LEU A 178 -3.19 -13.83 -14.32
C LEU A 178 -2.49 -12.48 -14.50
N THR A 179 -3.23 -11.41 -14.26
CA THR A 179 -2.75 -10.02 -14.31
C THR A 179 -2.95 -9.36 -12.95
N LEU A 180 -2.19 -8.32 -12.64
CA LEU A 180 -2.41 -7.54 -11.42
C LEU A 180 -3.80 -6.87 -11.47
N ALA A 181 -4.56 -6.99 -10.39
CA ALA A 181 -5.86 -6.34 -10.26
C ALA A 181 -5.70 -4.82 -10.17
N ASP A 182 -6.61 -4.08 -10.82
CA ASP A 182 -6.59 -2.61 -10.76
C ASP A 182 -6.93 -2.12 -9.36
N ARG A 183 -5.99 -1.38 -8.74
CA ARG A 183 -6.12 -0.86 -7.39
C ARG A 183 -5.47 0.51 -7.25
N GLY A 184 -6.16 1.40 -6.53
CA GLY A 184 -5.61 2.71 -6.17
C GLY A 184 -4.44 2.58 -5.19
N ILE A 185 -3.37 3.33 -5.46
CA ILE A 185 -2.17 3.40 -4.60
C ILE A 185 -2.50 4.09 -3.27
N LEU A 186 -3.46 5.02 -3.28
CA LEU A 186 -3.87 5.77 -2.10
C LEU A 186 -5.23 5.26 -1.59
N ASP A 187 -5.36 5.19 -0.28
CA ASP A 187 -6.64 5.01 0.40
C ASP A 187 -7.53 6.25 0.24
N GLU A 188 -8.80 6.16 0.66
CA GLU A 188 -9.74 7.29 0.63
C GLU A 188 -9.29 8.49 1.49
N LYS A 189 -8.31 8.30 2.37
CA LYS A 189 -7.74 9.31 3.26
C LYS A 189 -6.43 9.90 2.72
N GLY A 190 -5.95 9.44 1.56
CA GLY A 190 -4.72 9.89 0.92
C GLY A 190 -3.43 9.28 1.48
N ASN A 191 -3.51 8.21 2.27
CA ASN A 191 -2.35 7.43 2.72
C ASN A 191 -2.03 6.31 1.71
N LEU A 192 -0.79 5.81 1.73
CA LEU A 192 -0.42 4.65 0.93
C LEU A 192 -1.22 3.43 1.39
N GLN A 193 -1.82 2.71 0.43
CA GLN A 193 -2.50 1.46 0.69
C GLN A 193 -1.48 0.40 1.13
N GLU A 194 -1.67 -0.19 2.31
CA GLU A 194 -0.78 -1.24 2.85
C GLU A 194 -1.29 -2.67 2.58
N ASP A 195 -2.48 -2.80 2.01
CA ASP A 195 -3.05 -4.11 1.70
C ASP A 195 -2.30 -4.79 0.55
N GLU A 196 -2.22 -6.11 0.61
CA GLU A 196 -1.56 -6.94 -0.41
C GLU A 196 -2.18 -6.77 -1.79
N ASP A 197 -1.31 -6.77 -2.80
CA ASP A 197 -1.70 -6.82 -4.20
C ASP A 197 -2.40 -8.15 -4.53
N GLU A 198 -3.38 -8.06 -5.42
CA GLU A 198 -4.21 -9.20 -5.83
C GLU A 198 -4.06 -9.46 -7.33
N LEU A 199 -4.12 -10.72 -7.73
CA LEU A 199 -4.09 -11.17 -9.11
C LEU A 199 -5.50 -11.44 -9.61
N GLU A 200 -5.77 -11.16 -10.87
CA GLU A 200 -7.08 -11.29 -11.50
C GLU A 200 -6.89 -11.78 -12.93
N ASN A 201 -7.76 -12.68 -13.39
CA ASN A 201 -7.88 -12.92 -14.83
C ASN A 201 -8.92 -11.96 -15.42
N VAL A 202 -8.50 -11.12 -16.37
CA VAL A 202 -9.36 -10.15 -17.07
C VAL A 202 -10.64 -10.77 -17.64
N ARG A 203 -10.57 -11.96 -18.25
CA ARG A 203 -11.73 -12.61 -18.89
C ARG A 203 -12.77 -13.05 -17.85
N ILE A 204 -12.30 -13.70 -16.78
CA ILE A 204 -13.18 -14.22 -15.71
C ILE A 204 -13.79 -13.04 -14.95
N ALA A 205 -13.01 -11.99 -14.70
CA ALA A 205 -13.48 -10.76 -14.10
C ALA A 205 -14.57 -10.05 -14.92
N GLU A 206 -14.35 -9.86 -16.22
CA GLU A 206 -15.34 -9.27 -17.11
C GLU A 206 -16.60 -10.12 -17.20
N GLU A 207 -16.46 -11.44 -17.27
CA GLU A 207 -17.60 -12.35 -17.29
C GLU A 207 -18.42 -12.26 -15.99
N ARG A 208 -17.77 -12.23 -14.82
CA ARG A 208 -18.43 -12.02 -13.54
C ARG A 208 -19.11 -10.66 -13.47
N LYS A 209 -18.45 -9.57 -13.88
CA LYS A 209 -19.05 -8.23 -13.95
C LYS A 209 -20.29 -8.21 -14.85
N ARG A 210 -20.20 -8.84 -16.03
CA ARG A 210 -21.33 -8.98 -16.96
C ARG A 210 -22.47 -9.81 -16.37
N LYS A 211 -22.16 -10.90 -15.66
CA LYS A 211 -23.15 -11.73 -14.96
C LYS A 211 -23.83 -10.95 -13.84
N LYS A 212 -23.08 -10.28 -12.96
CA LYS A 212 -23.59 -9.39 -11.90
C LYS A 212 -24.50 -8.30 -12.48
N ALA A 213 -24.07 -7.63 -13.55
CA ALA A 213 -24.88 -6.60 -14.22
C ALA A 213 -26.18 -7.18 -14.82
N ARG A 214 -26.11 -8.37 -15.45
CA ARG A 214 -27.29 -9.05 -16.00
C ARG A 214 -28.26 -9.47 -14.89
N GLU A 215 -27.75 -9.94 -13.76
CA GLU A 215 -28.57 -10.34 -12.62
C GLU A 215 -29.22 -9.15 -11.90
N ALA A 216 -28.51 -8.02 -11.82
CA ALA A 216 -29.05 -6.77 -11.30
C ALA A 216 -30.11 -6.17 -12.23
N ALA A 217 -29.92 -6.29 -13.54
CA ALA A 217 -30.89 -5.83 -14.54
C ALA A 217 -32.10 -6.76 -14.69
N ALA A 218 -31.94 -8.06 -14.40
CA ALA A 218 -33.03 -9.01 -14.43
C ALA A 218 -34.05 -8.66 -13.32
N PRO A 219 -35.33 -8.43 -13.64
CA PRO A 219 -36.35 -8.14 -12.65
C PRO A 219 -36.65 -9.41 -11.83
N LYS A 220 -35.83 -9.67 -10.81
CA LYS A 220 -36.08 -10.72 -9.82
C LYS A 220 -37.11 -10.17 -8.84
N ALA A 221 -38.38 -10.51 -9.05
CA ALA A 221 -39.42 -10.35 -8.03
C ALA A 221 -39.13 -11.35 -6.91
N LYS A 222 -38.20 -11.01 -6.02
CA LYS A 222 -37.91 -11.83 -4.84
C LYS A 222 -39.11 -11.67 -3.89
N PRO A 223 -39.90 -12.73 -3.63
CA PRO A 223 -41.04 -12.64 -2.73
C PRO A 223 -40.58 -12.18 -1.33
N LEU A 224 -41.45 -11.49 -0.61
CA LEU A 224 -41.15 -10.94 0.73
C LEU A 224 -40.84 -12.04 1.77
N TRP A 225 -41.17 -13.30 1.45
CA TRP A 225 -41.00 -14.48 2.26
C TRP A 225 -40.34 -15.56 1.39
N GLU A 226 -39.26 -16.17 1.86
CA GLU A 226 -38.77 -17.43 1.27
C GLU A 226 -39.67 -18.57 1.76
N GLU A 227 -40.00 -19.50 0.84
CA GLU A 227 -40.80 -20.71 1.11
C GLU A 227 -40.16 -21.62 2.18
N ASP A 228 -38.86 -21.39 2.47
CA ASP A 228 -38.04 -22.11 3.46
C ASP A 228 -38.09 -21.53 4.88
N GLY A 229 -38.94 -20.54 5.17
CA GLY A 229 -39.14 -20.01 6.53
C GLY A 229 -38.00 -19.13 7.07
N LYS A 230 -36.97 -18.84 6.25
CA LYS A 230 -35.93 -17.86 6.57
C LYS A 230 -36.45 -16.46 6.29
N ARG A 231 -36.46 -15.60 7.33
CA ARG A 231 -36.79 -14.18 7.17
C ARG A 231 -35.60 -13.51 6.50
N ARG A 232 -35.83 -12.88 5.35
CA ARG A 232 -34.81 -12.10 4.67
C ARG A 232 -34.35 -10.95 5.55
N GLY A 233 -33.05 -10.68 5.55
CA GLY A 233 -32.50 -9.45 6.11
C GLY A 233 -33.13 -8.25 5.42
N ILE A 234 -33.36 -7.17 6.18
CA ILE A 234 -33.98 -5.93 5.68
C ILE A 234 -33.18 -5.34 4.49
N LEU A 235 -31.92 -5.77 4.30
CA LEU A 235 -30.98 -5.26 3.31
C LEU A 235 -30.35 -6.33 2.40
N ASP A 236 -31.01 -7.47 2.20
CA ASP A 236 -30.57 -8.58 1.32
C ASP A 236 -30.35 -8.20 -0.17
N LYS A 237 -30.71 -6.97 -0.56
CA LYS A 237 -30.47 -6.41 -1.90
C LYS A 237 -29.10 -5.73 -2.03
N TYR A 238 -28.43 -5.46 -0.91
CA TYR A 238 -27.16 -4.76 -0.84
C TYR A 238 -26.07 -5.59 -0.16
N ASP A 239 -26.40 -6.80 0.33
CA ASP A 239 -25.39 -7.78 0.69
C ASP A 239 -24.71 -8.20 -0.62
N GLU A 240 -23.53 -7.62 -0.87
CA GLU A 240 -22.69 -7.98 -2.00
C GLU A 240 -22.18 -9.41 -1.77
N GLU A 241 -22.30 -10.25 -2.80
CA GLU A 241 -21.78 -11.61 -2.76
C GLU A 241 -20.24 -11.51 -2.68
N ASP A 242 -19.68 -11.91 -1.53
CA ASP A 242 -18.25 -11.85 -1.27
C ASP A 242 -17.50 -12.50 -2.44
N ASP A 243 -16.62 -11.72 -3.08
CA ASP A 243 -15.83 -12.23 -4.18
C ASP A 243 -14.92 -13.34 -3.66
N GLN A 244 -15.00 -14.51 -4.29
CA GLN A 244 -14.17 -15.64 -3.91
C GLN A 244 -12.70 -15.30 -4.17
N VAL A 245 -11.92 -15.27 -3.10
CA VAL A 245 -10.47 -15.03 -3.13
C VAL A 245 -9.75 -16.32 -2.76
N MET A 246 -8.77 -16.70 -3.58
CA MET A 246 -7.91 -17.86 -3.36
C MET A 246 -6.48 -17.40 -3.08
N LYS A 247 -5.74 -18.05 -2.18
CA LYS A 247 -4.31 -17.75 -1.96
C LYS A 247 -3.45 -18.71 -2.76
N LEU A 248 -2.46 -18.20 -3.51
CA LEU A 248 -1.63 -19.03 -4.40
C LEU A 248 -0.78 -20.07 -3.65
N ASP A 249 -0.46 -19.83 -2.37
CA ASP A 249 0.26 -20.77 -1.51
C ASP A 249 -0.46 -22.13 -1.33
N GLN A 250 -1.80 -22.14 -1.46
CA GLN A 250 -2.59 -23.37 -1.38
C GLN A 250 -2.48 -24.25 -2.63
N LEU A 251 -1.79 -23.79 -3.68
CA LEU A 251 -1.75 -24.41 -4.98
C LEU A 251 -0.33 -24.85 -5.35
N ASN A 252 0.33 -25.60 -4.47
CA ASN A 252 1.49 -26.46 -4.80
C ASN A 252 2.50 -25.82 -5.78
N VAL A 253 2.84 -24.54 -5.58
CA VAL A 253 3.71 -23.80 -6.49
C VAL A 253 5.12 -24.42 -6.55
N HIS A 254 5.51 -25.10 -5.47
CA HIS A 254 6.75 -25.86 -5.36
C HIS A 254 6.77 -27.18 -6.17
N ASP A 255 5.61 -27.70 -6.53
CA ASP A 255 5.47 -29.02 -7.14
C ASP A 255 5.61 -28.96 -8.66
N ALA A 256 5.34 -27.81 -9.29
CA ALA A 256 5.46 -27.65 -10.74
C ALA A 256 6.92 -27.78 -11.21
N ASP A 257 7.86 -27.14 -10.51
CA ASP A 257 9.27 -27.17 -10.87
C ASP A 257 9.90 -28.54 -10.54
N LEU A 258 9.55 -29.12 -9.39
CA LEU A 258 9.95 -30.49 -9.05
C LEU A 258 9.38 -31.52 -10.03
N ARG A 259 8.11 -31.39 -10.45
CA ARG A 259 7.50 -32.26 -11.48
C ARG A 259 8.14 -32.06 -12.85
N ARG A 260 8.53 -30.83 -13.21
CA ARG A 260 9.27 -30.54 -14.47
C ARG A 260 10.67 -31.16 -14.44
N GLU A 261 11.38 -31.05 -13.33
CA GLU A 261 12.68 -31.68 -13.15
C GLU A 261 12.58 -33.21 -13.12
N GLU A 262 11.56 -33.76 -12.46
CA GLU A 262 11.32 -35.21 -12.42
C GLU A 262 10.94 -35.76 -13.79
N THR A 263 10.03 -35.08 -14.53
CA THR A 263 9.67 -35.46 -15.90
C THR A 263 10.85 -35.33 -16.85
N ARG A 264 11.65 -34.27 -16.73
CA ARG A 264 12.89 -34.10 -17.50
C ARG A 264 13.91 -35.20 -17.17
N ARG A 265 14.17 -35.48 -15.90
CA ARG A 265 15.08 -36.55 -15.47
C ARG A 265 14.61 -37.92 -15.95
N ARG A 266 13.30 -38.17 -15.95
CA ARG A 266 12.68 -39.42 -16.43
C ARG A 266 12.75 -39.54 -17.95
N LEU A 267 12.62 -38.43 -18.69
CA LEU A 267 12.85 -38.39 -20.14
C LEU A 267 14.33 -38.58 -20.49
N GLU A 268 15.26 -37.96 -19.77
CA GLU A 268 16.70 -38.16 -19.95
C GLU A 268 17.11 -39.61 -19.63
N ALA A 269 16.52 -40.22 -18.59
CA ALA A 269 16.71 -41.63 -18.28
C ALA A 269 16.12 -42.55 -19.36
N ALA A 270 14.90 -42.25 -19.85
CA ALA A 270 14.28 -42.99 -20.94
C ALA A 270 15.08 -42.87 -22.25
N GLY A 271 15.62 -41.69 -22.55
CA GLY A 271 16.52 -41.45 -23.69
C GLY A 271 17.82 -42.26 -23.59
N LYS A 272 18.43 -42.35 -22.41
CA LYS A 272 19.59 -43.23 -22.17
C LYS A 272 19.26 -44.72 -22.28
N ILE A 273 18.05 -45.12 -21.89
CA ILE A 273 17.59 -46.51 -22.05
C ILE A 273 17.32 -46.81 -23.53
N LEU A 274 16.78 -45.85 -24.30
CA LEU A 274 16.55 -46.01 -25.72
C LEU A 274 17.87 -46.05 -26.53
N ASP A 275 18.83 -45.19 -26.19
CA ASP A 275 20.19 -45.16 -26.76
C ASP A 275 20.97 -46.46 -26.46
N SER A 276 20.73 -47.07 -25.28
CA SER A 276 21.28 -48.39 -24.97
C SER A 276 20.49 -49.56 -25.60
N ALA A 277 19.19 -49.38 -25.88
CA ALA A 277 18.32 -50.38 -26.49
C ALA A 277 18.43 -50.48 -28.03
N ASP A 278 19.05 -49.52 -28.71
CA ASP A 278 19.39 -49.62 -30.14
C ASP A 278 20.39 -50.77 -30.42
N THR A 279 20.99 -51.33 -29.36
CA THR A 279 21.81 -52.56 -29.43
C THR A 279 21.04 -53.85 -29.13
N GLY A 280 19.73 -53.81 -28.83
CA GLY A 280 18.93 -55.03 -28.66
C GLY A 280 17.46 -54.84 -28.21
N GLY A 281 16.52 -55.00 -29.15
CA GLY A 281 15.19 -55.59 -28.87
C GLY A 281 13.98 -54.64 -28.83
N SER A 282 13.26 -54.57 -29.95
CA SER A 282 12.01 -53.81 -30.20
C SER A 282 10.84 -54.05 -29.22
N SER A 283 10.89 -55.07 -28.36
CA SER A 283 9.75 -55.47 -27.49
C SER A 283 9.58 -54.65 -26.21
N THR A 284 10.61 -53.93 -25.76
CA THR A 284 10.56 -53.10 -24.54
C THR A 284 9.95 -51.73 -24.82
N ALA A 285 10.21 -51.15 -26.00
CA ALA A 285 9.67 -49.86 -26.43
C ALA A 285 8.12 -49.82 -26.47
N LEU A 286 7.47 -50.91 -26.93
CA LEU A 286 6.01 -50.98 -26.96
C LEU A 286 5.36 -51.09 -25.57
N LYS A 287 6.05 -51.66 -24.58
CA LYS A 287 5.56 -51.74 -23.19
C LYS A 287 5.64 -50.38 -22.50
N ILE A 288 6.74 -49.67 -22.73
CA ILE A 288 6.97 -48.33 -22.19
C ILE A 288 5.93 -47.35 -22.77
N ALA A 289 5.57 -47.46 -24.06
CA ALA A 289 4.50 -46.67 -24.68
C ALA A 289 3.12 -46.85 -24.03
N GLY A 290 2.79 -48.06 -23.55
CA GLY A 290 1.53 -48.35 -22.84
C GLY A 290 1.45 -47.73 -21.45
N ASP A 291 2.61 -47.54 -20.79
CA ASP A 291 2.70 -46.94 -19.46
C ASP A 291 2.59 -45.40 -19.46
N TYR A 292 2.62 -44.77 -20.65
CA TYR A 292 2.41 -43.32 -20.83
C TYR A 292 0.96 -42.95 -21.16
N LEU A 293 0.09 -43.93 -21.43
CA LEU A 293 -1.29 -43.66 -21.79
C LEU A 293 -2.17 -43.76 -20.54
N THR A 294 -2.94 -42.70 -20.27
CA THR A 294 -3.89 -42.73 -19.16
C THR A 294 -5.00 -43.76 -19.44
N SER A 295 -5.60 -44.35 -18.41
CA SER A 295 -6.61 -45.41 -18.58
C SER A 295 -7.82 -44.99 -19.44
N GLU A 296 -8.06 -43.68 -19.56
CA GLU A 296 -9.13 -43.09 -20.35
C GLU A 296 -8.77 -42.96 -21.85
N GLU A 297 -7.48 -42.82 -22.17
CA GLU A 297 -6.96 -42.75 -23.55
C GLU A 297 -6.70 -44.14 -24.16
N GLN A 298 -6.57 -45.19 -23.35
CA GLN A 298 -6.40 -46.58 -23.80
C GLN A 298 -7.67 -47.20 -24.41
N VAL A 299 -8.84 -46.59 -24.22
CA VAL A 299 -10.15 -47.16 -24.61
C VAL A 299 -10.76 -46.45 -25.84
N ARG A 300 -10.01 -45.54 -26.48
CA ARG A 300 -10.45 -44.88 -27.72
C ARG A 300 -9.82 -45.51 -28.96
#